data_AF-A0A9X4YGH8-F1
#
_entry.id   AF-A0A9X4YGH8-F1
#
_cell.length_a   1.000
_cell.length_b   1.000
_cell.length_c   1.000
_cell.angle_alpha   90.00
_cell.angle_beta   90.00
_cell.angle_gamma   90.00
#
_symmetry.space_group_name_H-M   'P 1'
#
loop_
_entity.id
_entity.type
_entity.pdbx_description
1 polymer ?
#
loop_
_entity_poly.entity_id
_entity_poly.type
_entity_poly.pdbx_seq_one_letter_code
_entity_poly.pdbx_strand_id
1 'polypeptide(L)' 'MQPTGGFVSNSDQDKPGLWQVVFSILAAALGVNSESNRQKDFSASSPWPFIIGGIIFGVVFVVGIALIVKIVLESTGAA' A
#
# COMPACT_ATOMS: atom_id res chain seq x y z
N MET A 1 -47.52 22.12 -11.91
CA MET A 1 -47.27 20.71 -11.55
C MET A 1 -45.77 20.57 -11.32
N GLN A 2 -45.34 20.23 -10.11
CA GLN A 2 -43.94 19.94 -9.74
C GLN A 2 -43.87 18.43 -9.38
N PRO A 3 -42.69 17.82 -9.20
CA PRO A 3 -41.65 17.41 -10.15
C PRO A 3 -41.43 15.87 -10.13
N THR A 4 -40.64 15.30 -11.04
CA THR A 4 -39.85 14.06 -10.82
C THR A 4 -38.63 14.17 -11.75
N GLY A 5 -37.39 13.98 -11.33
CA GLY A 5 -36.89 13.05 -10.33
C GLY A 5 -35.86 12.18 -11.04
N GLY A 6 -34.64 12.71 -11.17
CA GLY A 6 -33.49 12.00 -11.75
C GLY A 6 -32.22 12.65 -11.23
N PHE A 7 -31.62 12.01 -10.23
CA PHE A 7 -30.42 12.43 -9.50
C PHE A 7 -29.30 12.91 -10.44
N VAL A 8 -28.93 14.18 -10.36
CA VAL A 8 -27.59 14.63 -10.74
C VAL A 8 -26.70 14.43 -9.52
N SER A 9 -25.87 13.39 -9.52
CA SER A 9 -24.79 13.28 -8.55
C SER A 9 -23.73 14.32 -8.91
N ASN A 10 -23.80 15.49 -8.30
CA ASN A 10 -22.73 16.45 -8.34
C ASN A 10 -21.60 15.90 -7.45
N SER A 11 -20.64 15.20 -8.05
CA SER A 11 -19.40 14.86 -7.37
C SER A 11 -18.53 16.12 -7.39
N ASP A 12 -18.74 17.00 -6.42
CA ASP A 12 -17.72 17.96 -6.04
C ASP A 12 -16.45 17.15 -5.76
N GLN A 13 -15.44 17.36 -6.61
CA GLN A 13 -14.13 16.75 -6.50
C GLN A 13 -13.45 17.36 -5.27
N ASP A 14 -13.77 16.83 -4.09
CA ASP A 14 -13.08 17.13 -2.85
C ASP A 14 -11.60 16.83 -3.05
N LYS A 15 -10.81 17.90 -3.12
CA LYS A 15 -9.35 17.78 -3.09
C LYS A 15 -9.00 16.95 -1.86
N PRO A 16 -8.26 15.84 -2.00
CA PRO A 16 -7.93 14.99 -0.88
C PRO A 16 -7.28 15.85 0.21
N GLY A 17 -7.89 15.85 1.40
CA GLY A 17 -7.39 16.64 2.51
C GLY A 17 -5.97 16.21 2.88
N LEU A 18 -5.20 17.08 3.53
CA LEU A 18 -3.83 16.80 3.99
C LEU A 18 -3.73 15.47 4.76
N TRP A 19 -4.78 15.15 5.51
CA TRP A 19 -4.88 13.90 6.27
C TRP A 19 -5.07 12.66 5.38
N GLN A 20 -5.83 12.79 4.29
CA GLN A 20 -6.02 11.73 3.30
C GLN A 20 -4.73 11.48 2.52
N VAL A 21 -3.94 12.52 2.29
CA VAL A 21 -2.59 12.41 1.70
C VAL A 21 -1.64 11.64 2.62
N VAL A 22 -1.60 11.95 3.92
CA VAL A 22 -0.79 11.21 4.90
C VAL A 22 -1.22 9.74 4.96
N PHE A 23 -2.52 9.46 5.04
CA PHE A 23 -3.01 8.09 5.03
C PHE A 23 -2.71 7.35 3.73
N SER A 24 -2.75 8.03 2.58
CA SER A 24 -2.35 7.45 1.29
C SER A 24 -0.87 7.08 1.26
N ILE A 25 -0.01 7.90 1.88
CA ILE A 25 1.44 7.65 1.95
C ILE A 25 1.73 6.44 2.85
N LEU A 26 1.03 6.30 3.97
CA LEU A 26 1.15 5.14 4.87
C LEU A 26 0.58 3.87 4.24
N ALA A 27 -0.57 3.97 3.60
CA ALA A 27 -1.20 2.90 2.82
C ALA A 27 -0.23 2.35 1.76
N ALA A 28 0.41 3.25 0.99
CA ALA A 28 1.42 2.88 0.01
C ALA A 28 2.70 2.30 0.65
N ALA A 29 3.15 2.83 1.79
CA ALA A 29 4.32 2.34 2.51
C ALA A 29 4.13 0.92 3.09
N LEU A 30 2.89 0.56 3.41
CA LEU A 30 2.50 -0.77 3.87
C LEU A 30 2.14 -1.73 2.72
N GLY A 31 2.29 -1.30 1.47
CA GLY A 31 2.02 -2.11 0.28
C GLY A 31 0.55 -2.14 -0.16
N VAL A 32 -0.34 -1.36 0.44
CA VAL A 32 -1.73 -1.22 -0.01
C VAL A 32 -1.76 -0.18 -1.12
N ASN A 33 -1.47 -0.68 -2.32
CA ASN A 33 -1.49 0.10 -3.53
C ASN A 33 -2.94 0.55 -3.83
N SER A 34 -3.09 1.78 -4.31
CA SER A 34 -4.38 2.36 -4.68
C SER A 34 -5.17 1.39 -5.57
N GLU A 35 -6.46 1.28 -5.31
CA GLU A 35 -7.39 0.36 -5.98
C GLU A 35 -7.34 0.41 -7.52
N SER A 36 -6.95 1.55 -8.09
CA SER A 36 -6.68 1.73 -9.52
C SER A 36 -5.50 0.88 -10.02
N ASN A 37 -4.39 0.85 -9.26
CA ASN A 37 -3.24 0.02 -9.60
C ASN A 37 -3.56 -1.45 -9.39
N ARG A 38 -4.33 -1.77 -8.34
CA ARG A 38 -4.87 -3.12 -8.10
C ARG A 38 -5.73 -3.61 -9.28
N GLN A 39 -6.64 -2.80 -9.80
CA GLN A 39 -7.46 -3.24 -10.94
C GLN A 39 -6.63 -3.51 -12.19
N LYS A 40 -5.57 -2.74 -12.45
CA LYS A 40 -4.67 -2.96 -13.59
C LYS A 40 -3.76 -4.17 -13.39
N ASP A 41 -3.25 -4.35 -12.18
CA ASP A 41 -2.39 -5.46 -11.77
C ASP A 41 -3.16 -6.80 -11.71
N PHE A 42 -4.45 -6.76 -11.35
CA PHE A 42 -5.34 -7.93 -11.31
C PHE A 42 -6.07 -8.16 -12.64
N SER A 43 -6.03 -7.20 -13.57
CA SER A 43 -6.39 -7.39 -14.98
C SER A 43 -5.20 -7.91 -15.81
N ALA A 44 -4.00 -7.99 -15.23
CA ALA A 44 -2.84 -8.56 -15.88
C ALA A 44 -2.99 -10.09 -16.02
N SER A 45 -2.55 -10.63 -17.15
CA SER A 45 -2.77 -12.03 -17.53
C SER A 45 -2.03 -13.08 -16.69
N SER A 46 -1.14 -12.67 -15.78
CA SER A 46 -0.32 -13.59 -14.99
C SER A 46 0.05 -13.05 -13.61
N PRO A 47 -0.17 -13.82 -12.52
CA PRO A 47 0.13 -13.41 -11.14
C PRO A 47 1.62 -13.58 -10.77
N TRP A 48 2.42 -14.21 -11.64
CA TRP A 48 3.81 -14.56 -11.35
C TRP A 48 4.72 -13.40 -10.94
N PRO A 49 4.66 -12.21 -11.59
CA PRO A 49 5.51 -11.07 -11.20
C PRO A 49 5.28 -10.61 -9.75
N PHE A 50 4.04 -10.69 -9.25
CA PHE A 50 3.70 -10.31 -7.88
C PHE A 50 4.20 -11.32 -6.84
N ILE A 51 4.15 -12.61 -7.17
CA ILE A 51 4.65 -13.68 -6.31
C ILE A 51 6.18 -13.56 -6.16
N ILE A 52 6.88 -13.37 -7.27
CA ILE A 52 8.34 -13.22 -7.26
C ILE A 52 8.73 -11.94 -6.50
N GLY A 53 8.03 -10.83 -6.75
CA GLY A 53 8.24 -9.57 -6.03
C GLY A 53 8.03 -9.72 -4.52
N GLY A 54 6.96 -10.42 -4.11
CA GLY A 54 6.66 -10.70 -2.70
C GLY A 54 7.72 -11.57 -2.02
N ILE A 55 8.24 -12.60 -2.71
CA ILE A 55 9.30 -13.46 -2.18
C ILE A 55 10.60 -12.67 -2.00
N ILE A 56 11.01 -11.90 -3.01
CA ILE A 56 12.23 -11.08 -2.93
C ILE A 56 12.11 -10.06 -1.80
N PHE A 57 10.98 -9.37 -1.70
CA PHE A 57 10.69 -8.44 -0.60
C PHE A 57 10.75 -9.14 0.76
N GLY A 58 10.13 -10.31 0.89
CA GLY A 58 10.13 -11.10 2.13
C GLY A 58 11.53 -11.51 2.58
N VAL A 59 12.38 -11.97 1.65
CA VAL A 59 13.77 -12.34 1.96
C VAL A 59 14.55 -11.11 2.45
N VAL A 60 14.46 -9.99 1.73
CA VAL A 60 15.14 -8.74 2.12
C VAL A 60 14.67 -8.26 3.49
N PHE A 61 13.36 -8.34 3.76
CA PHE A 61 12.77 -7.95 5.04
C PHE A 61 13.31 -8.79 6.21
N VAL A 62 13.33 -10.11 6.06
CA VAL A 62 13.85 -11.03 7.09
C VAL A 62 15.33 -10.79 7.35
N VAL A 63 16.14 -10.64 6.31
CA VAL A 63 17.57 -10.32 6.46
C VAL A 63 17.75 -8.97 7.17
N GLY A 64 16.96 -7.96 6.80
CA GLY A 64 16.98 -6.65 7.46
C GLY A 64 16.72 -6.75 8.96
N ILE A 65 15.70 -7.49 9.38
CA ILE A 65 15.40 -7.72 10.80
C ILE A 65 16.55 -8.47 11.48
N ALA A 66 17.07 -9.53 10.85
CA ALA A 66 18.17 -10.32 11.42
C ALA A 66 19.42 -9.47 11.67
N LEU A 67 19.76 -8.56 10.76
CA LEU A 67 20.86 -7.61 10.93
C LEU A 67 20.62 -6.65 12.08
N ILE A 68 19.41 -6.10 12.21
CA ILE A 68 19.04 -5.24 13.34
C ILE A 68 19.20 -6.01 14.67
N VAL A 69 18.70 -7.25 14.74
CA VAL A 69 18.83 -8.10 15.93
C VAL A 69 20.30 -8.33 16.28
N LYS A 70 21.13 -8.65 15.29
CA LYS A 70 22.57 -8.84 15.48
C LYS A 70 23.24 -7.59 16.07
N ILE A 71 22.94 -6.41 15.51
CA ILE A 71 23.47 -5.13 15.99
C ILE A 71 23.05 -4.88 17.44
N VAL A 72 21.78 -5.17 17.78
CA VAL A 72 21.26 -4.99 19.14
C VAL A 72 21.94 -5.93 20.13
N LEU A 73 22.13 -7.21 19.78
CA LEU A 73 22.82 -8.17 20.63
C LEU A 73 24.28 -7.79 20.87
N GLU A 74 25.00 -7.36 19.82
CA GLU A 74 26.37 -6.86 19.94
C GLU A 74 26.43 -5.58 20.80
N SER A 75 25.44 -4.69 20.69
CA SER A 75 25.38 -3.44 21.46
C SER A 75 25.10 -3.64 22.96
N THR A 76 24.56 -4.79 23.35
CA THR A 76 24.19 -5.10 24.74
C THR A 76 25.21 -6.00 25.44
N GLY A 77 26.28 -6.42 24.76
CA GLY A 77 27.30 -7.32 25.31
C GLY A 77 26.78 -8.74 25.60
N ALA A 78 25.63 -9.10 25.03
CA ALA A 78 25.02 -10.42 25.17
C ALA A 78 25.56 -11.45 24.15
N ALA A 79 26.54 -11.05 23.34
CA ALA A 79 27.21 -11.85 22.32
C ALA A 79 28.62 -12.26 22.77
#